data_AF-A0A383E8N7-F1
#
_entry.id   AF-A0A383E8N7-F1
#
_cell.length_a   1.000
_cell.length_b   1.000
_cell.length_c   1.000
_cell.angle_alpha   90.00
_cell.angle_beta   90.00
_cell.angle_gamma   90.00
#
_symmetry.space_group_name_H-M   'P 1'
#
loop_
_entity.id
_entity.type
_entity.pdbx_description
1 polymer ?
#
loop_
_entity_poly.entity_id
_entity_poly.type
_entity_poly.pdbx_seq_one_letter_code
_entity_poly.pdbx_strand_id
1 'polypeptide(L)'
;MLNTMIVVKIKKTNYAEWKKLFDGNAEMRANFMRGALVGKVDENTAIVTADIFDPEGMKQALSDPEMDKRLEEMGVERTMYMLQPAPVPGS
;
A
#
# COMPACT_ATOMS: atom_id res chain seq x y z
N MET A 1 -2.79 -3.06 14.84
CA MET A 1 -1.66 -4.02 14.73
C MET A 1 -1.26 -4.06 13.27
N LEU A 2 0.02 -3.97 12.91
CA LEU A 2 0.40 -4.14 11.50
C LEU A 2 0.03 -5.55 11.06
N ASN A 3 -0.90 -5.65 10.12
CA ASN A 3 -1.47 -6.92 9.66
C ASN A 3 -1.25 -7.16 8.17
N THR A 4 -0.79 -6.16 7.43
CA THR A 4 -0.60 -6.23 5.98
C THR A 4 0.70 -5.57 5.57
N MET A 5 1.44 -6.22 4.67
CA MET A 5 2.53 -5.66 3.89
C MET A 5 2.13 -5.62 2.42
N ILE A 6 2.43 -4.53 1.73
CA ILE A 6 2.20 -4.34 0.31
C ILE A 6 3.55 -4.05 -0.34
N VAL A 7 4.00 -4.95 -1.21
CA VAL A 7 5.14 -4.70 -2.09
C VAL A 7 4.60 -4.00 -3.32
N VAL A 8 5.17 -2.84 -3.63
CA VAL A 8 4.78 -2.00 -4.76
C VAL A 8 5.91 -1.96 -5.76
N LYS A 9 5.63 -2.38 -7.00
CA LYS A 9 6.54 -2.26 -8.15
C LYS A 9 6.06 -1.14 -9.06
N ILE A 10 6.96 -0.27 -9.48
CA ILE A 10 6.68 0.96 -10.23
C ILE A 10 7.45 0.88 -11.55
N LYS A 11 6.75 0.65 -12.66
CA LYS A 11 7.36 0.33 -13.96
C LYS A 11 7.47 1.50 -14.94
N LYS A 12 6.53 2.46 -14.89
CA LYS A 12 6.46 3.57 -15.88
C LYS A 12 6.79 4.94 -15.27
N THR A 13 7.14 4.99 -13.99
CA THR A 13 7.52 6.21 -13.27
C THR A 13 8.54 5.86 -12.17
N ASN A 14 8.66 6.69 -11.13
CA ASN A 14 9.58 6.48 -10.00
C ASN A 14 8.86 6.59 -8.64
N TYR A 15 9.60 6.25 -7.58
CA TYR A 15 9.14 6.31 -6.20
C TYR A 15 8.59 7.68 -5.81
N ALA A 16 9.22 8.78 -6.22
CA ALA A 16 8.81 10.11 -5.80
C ALA A 16 7.42 10.48 -6.36
N GLU A 17 7.18 10.22 -7.64
CA GLU A 17 5.87 10.46 -8.25
C GLU A 17 4.79 9.53 -7.69
N TRP A 18 5.12 8.25 -7.49
CA TRP A 18 4.23 7.32 -6.82
C TRP A 18 3.90 7.76 -5.39
N LYS A 19 4.89 8.25 -4.64
CA LYS A 19 4.70 8.69 -3.26
C LYS A 19 3.82 9.93 -3.17
N LYS A 20 3.88 10.86 -4.13
CA LYS A 20 2.92 11.99 -4.22
C LYS A 20 1.48 11.51 -4.39
N LEU A 21 1.24 10.55 -5.30
CA LEU A 21 -0.08 9.94 -5.46
C LEU A 21 -0.53 9.25 -4.16
N PHE A 22 0.36 8.47 -3.56
CA PHE A 22 0.08 7.81 -2.29
C PHE A 22 -0.29 8.86 -1.23
N ASP A 23 0.53 9.87 -0.99
CA ASP A 23 0.26 10.87 0.06
C ASP A 23 -1.00 11.70 -0.20
N GLY A 24 -1.28 12.04 -1.48
CA GLY A 24 -2.51 12.74 -1.86
C GLY A 24 -3.79 11.98 -1.53
N ASN A 25 -3.73 10.65 -1.41
CA ASN A 25 -4.87 9.79 -1.09
C ASN A 25 -4.93 9.39 0.40
N ALA A 26 -4.24 10.11 1.29
CA ALA A 26 -4.16 9.76 2.71
C ALA A 26 -5.53 9.77 3.42
N GLU A 27 -6.38 10.76 3.16
CA GLU A 27 -7.71 10.87 3.78
C GLU A 27 -8.61 9.70 3.37
N MET A 28 -8.64 9.36 2.08
CA MET A 28 -9.37 8.19 1.58
C MET A 28 -8.89 6.90 2.28
N ARG A 29 -7.57 6.71 2.41
CA ARG A 29 -7.01 5.52 3.05
C ARG A 29 -7.29 5.46 4.55
N ALA A 30 -7.41 6.60 5.22
CA ALA A 30 -7.72 6.65 6.65
C ALA A 30 -9.07 5.99 6.99
N ASN A 31 -9.97 5.83 6.01
CA ASN A 31 -11.25 5.14 6.18
C ASN A 31 -11.12 3.62 6.32
N PHE A 32 -10.03 3.02 5.85
CA PHE A 32 -9.87 1.55 5.85
C PHE A 32 -8.54 1.02 6.40
N MET A 33 -7.55 1.89 6.55
CA MET A 33 -6.24 1.54 7.10
C MET A 33 -5.67 2.63 7.98
N ARG A 34 -4.83 2.23 8.94
CA ARG A 34 -4.13 3.13 9.88
C ARG A 34 -2.71 2.67 10.12
N GLY A 35 -1.90 3.58 10.67
CA GLY A 35 -0.50 3.29 11.02
C GLY A 35 0.36 2.90 9.81
N ALA A 36 0.10 3.51 8.65
CA ALA A 36 0.82 3.22 7.43
C ALA A 36 2.30 3.62 7.55
N LEU A 37 3.22 2.68 7.35
CA LEU A 37 4.65 2.94 7.19
C LEU A 37 5.02 2.69 5.74
N VAL A 38 5.79 3.60 5.15
CA VAL A 38 6.24 3.49 3.76
C VAL A 38 7.76 3.51 3.72
N GLY A 39 8.36 2.44 3.18
CA GLY A 39 9.78 2.33 2.93
C GLY A 39 10.07 2.41 1.42
N LYS A 40 11.04 3.23 1.04
CA LYS A 40 11.66 3.16 -0.28
C LYS A 40 12.68 2.03 -0.29
N VAL A 41 12.54 1.08 -1.22
CA VAL A 41 13.56 0.05 -1.45
C VAL A 41 14.55 0.54 -2.50
N ASP A 42 14.03 1.03 -3.63
CA ASP A 42 14.78 1.64 -4.73
C ASP A 42 13.86 2.63 -5.49
N GLU A 43 14.28 3.13 -6.66
CA GLU A 43 13.45 4.04 -7.47
C GLU A 43 12.18 3.41 -8.03
N ASN A 44 12.13 2.08 -8.14
CA ASN A 44 11.06 1.33 -8.78
C ASN A 44 10.32 0.41 -7.79
N THR A 45 10.68 0.43 -6.50
CA THR A 45 10.13 -0.47 -5.49
C THR A 45 9.88 0.27 -4.17
N ALA A 46 8.67 0.11 -3.64
CA ALA A 46 8.31 0.56 -2.30
C ALA A 46 7.70 -0.60 -1.50
N ILE A 47 7.78 -0.50 -0.18
CA ILE A 47 7.07 -1.38 0.76
C ILE A 47 6.15 -0.49 1.60
N VAL A 48 4.88 -0.89 1.69
CA VAL A 48 3.91 -0.30 2.62
C VAL A 48 3.57 -1.33 3.66
N THR A 49 3.55 -0.97 4.94
CA THR A 49 2.92 -1.78 5.99
C THR A 49 1.81 -0.99 6.63
N ALA A 50 0.71 -1.64 6.99
CA ALA A 50 -0.43 -0.99 7.63
C ALA A 50 -1.24 -1.97 8.49
N ASP A 51 -2.06 -1.39 9.35
CA ASP A 51 -3.20 -2.06 9.97
C ASP A 51 -4.44 -1.80 9.11
N ILE A 52 -4.85 -2.79 8.32
CA ILE A 52 -6.08 -2.74 7.53
C ILE A 52 -7.21 -3.23 8.42
N PHE A 53 -8.07 -2.31 8.85
CA PHE A 53 -9.19 -2.59 9.75
C PHE A 53 -10.52 -2.75 9.01
N ASP A 54 -10.59 -2.33 7.74
CA ASP A 54 -11.75 -2.53 6.86
C ASP A 54 -11.32 -3.07 5.47
N PRO A 55 -11.21 -4.40 5.32
CA PRO A 55 -10.82 -5.02 4.04
C PRO A 55 -11.83 -4.77 2.91
N GLU A 56 -13.12 -4.62 3.22
CA GLU A 56 -14.15 -4.33 2.20
C GLU A 56 -14.03 -2.88 1.72
N GLY A 57 -13.81 -1.93 2.63
CA GLY A 57 -13.51 -0.55 2.28
C GLY A 57 -12.24 -0.42 1.42
N MET A 58 -11.19 -1.20 1.73
CA MET A 58 -10.01 -1.29 0.87
C MET A 58 -10.37 -1.80 -0.53
N LYS A 59 -11.12 -2.91 -0.62
CA LYS A 59 -11.52 -3.50 -1.91
C LYS A 59 -12.32 -2.53 -2.77
N GLN A 60 -13.23 -1.76 -2.16
CA GLN A 60 -13.98 -0.72 -2.87
C GLN A 60 -13.07 0.40 -3.38
N ALA A 61 -12.17 0.91 -2.53
CA ALA A 61 -11.21 1.94 -2.93
C ALA A 61 -10.23 1.48 -4.02
N LEU A 62 -9.94 0.18 -4.08
CA LEU A 62 -9.16 -0.45 -5.15
C LEU A 62 -9.98 -0.74 -6.41
N SER A 63 -11.31 -0.76 -6.34
CA SER A 63 -12.17 -1.00 -7.50
C SER A 63 -12.61 0.30 -8.18
N ASP A 64 -12.13 1.45 -7.71
CA ASP A 64 -12.40 2.75 -8.31
C ASP A 64 -11.69 2.83 -9.70
N PRO A 65 -12.44 2.98 -10.80
CA PRO A 65 -11.87 2.99 -12.15
C PRO A 65 -10.86 4.10 -12.42
N GLU A 66 -11.01 5.26 -11.76
CA GLU A 66 -10.07 6.38 -11.90
C GLU A 66 -8.75 6.06 -11.21
N MET A 67 -8.83 5.46 -10.03
CA MET A 67 -7.65 4.98 -9.31
C MET A 67 -6.93 3.87 -10.07
N ASP A 68 -7.65 2.89 -10.60
CA ASP A 68 -7.07 1.79 -11.38
C ASP A 68 -6.36 2.31 -12.63
N LYS A 69 -7.00 3.22 -13.38
CA LYS A 69 -6.38 3.82 -14.57
C LYS A 69 -5.09 4.57 -14.23
N ARG A 70 -5.08 5.38 -13.16
CA ARG A 70 -3.87 6.10 -12.73
C ARG A 70 -2.74 5.15 -12.34
N LEU A 71 -3.07 4.03 -11.70
CA LEU A 71 -2.08 3.01 -11.33
C LEU A 71 -1.52 2.29 -12.56
N GLU A 72 -2.35 2.00 -13.56
CA GLU A 72 -1.94 1.40 -14.83
C GLU A 72 -1.02 2.33 -15.65
N GLU A 73 -1.35 3.62 -15.70
CA GLU A 73 -0.54 4.66 -16.35
C GLU A 73 0.85 4.80 -15.70
N MET A 74 0.92 4.67 -14.36
CA MET A 74 2.18 4.66 -13.62
C MET A 74 2.90 3.30 -13.63
N GLY A 75 2.26 2.25 -14.16
CA GLY A 75 2.79 0.89 -14.18
C GLY A 75 2.98 0.34 -12.76
N VAL A 76 2.03 0.63 -11.87
CA VAL A 76 2.06 0.21 -10.47
C VAL A 76 1.46 -1.18 -10.32
N GLU A 77 2.26 -2.13 -9.83
CA GLU A 77 1.82 -3.46 -9.44
C GLU A 77 1.93 -3.61 -7.92
N ARG A 78 0.95 -4.27 -7.31
CA ARG A 78 0.86 -4.44 -5.85
C ARG A 78 0.75 -5.92 -5.52
N THR A 79 1.58 -6.38 -4.60
CA THR A 79 1.46 -7.72 -4.01
C THR A 79 1.24 -7.58 -2.51
N MET A 80 0.14 -8.13 -2.01
CA MET A 80 -0.24 -8.05 -0.61
C MET A 80 0.13 -9.32 0.14
N TYR A 81 0.64 -9.17 1.36
CA TYR A 81 0.98 -10.23 2.27
C TYR A 81 0.31 -9.96 3.62
N MET A 82 -0.35 -10.97 4.18
CA MET A 82 -0.82 -10.90 5.56
C MET A 82 0.34 -11.14 6.50
N LEU A 83 0.51 -10.25 7.47
CA LEU A 83 1.54 -10.32 8.49
C LEU A 83 0.97 -10.94 9.75
N GLN A 84 1.75 -11.82 10.36
CA GLN A 84 1.56 -12.24 11.74
C GLN A 84 2.80 -11.84 12.54
N PRO A 85 2.63 -11.33 13.76
CA PRO A 85 3.76 -11.13 14.66
C PRO A 85 4.53 -12.44 14.82
N ALA A 86 5.87 -12.37 14.83
CA ALA A 86 6.66 -13.52 15.22
C ALA A 86 6.28 -13.94 16.66
N PRO A 87 6.29 -15.25 16.97
CA PRO A 87 6.12 -15.69 18.35
C PRO A 87 7.22 -15.07 19.21
N VAL A 88 6.87 -14.71 20.45
CA VAL A 88 7.87 -14.22 21.41
C VAL A 88 8.78 -15.39 21.76
N PRO A 89 10.12 -15.28 21.57
CA PRO A 89 11.03 -16.37 21.90
C PRO A 89 10.86 -16.81 23.36
N GLY A 90 10.57 -18.10 23.59
CA GLY A 90 10.44 -18.69 24.93
C GLY A 90 9.05 -18.63 25.57
N SER A 91 7.98 -18.47 24.78
CA SER A 91 6.57 -18.59 25.24
C SER A 91 6.05 -20.01 25.17
#